data_AF-A0A1Z8T3H4-F1
#
_entry.id   AF-A0A1Z8T3H4-F1
#
_cell.length_a   1.000
_cell.length_b   1.000
_cell.length_c   1.000
_cell.angle_alpha   90.00
_cell.angle_beta   90.00
_cell.angle_gamma   90.00
#
_symmetry.space_group_name_H-M   'P 1'
#
loop_
_entity.id
_entity.type
_entity.pdbx_description
1 polymer ?
#
loop_
_entity_poly.entity_id
_entity_poly.type
_entity_poly.pdbx_seq_one_letter_code
_entity_poly.pdbx_strand_id
1 'polypeptide(L)'
;MEKQMDLFEVNWGVRADLKDVQSKLSDLIPLEGRCESSRSKNKNLEKFRVAANLAYDLFNNGLMNRRGEFKRFFGFVPIPTREPYPGYMNRAKWDEIELRVEKVITPLILAAAKEQEVK
;
A
#
# COMPACT_ATOMS: atom_id res chain seq x y z
N MET A 1 21.45 -15.27 12.45
CA MET A 1 19.98 -15.31 12.60
C MET A 1 19.32 -13.96 12.26
N GLU A 2 20.10 -12.92 11.93
CA GLU A 2 19.60 -11.58 11.57
C GLU A 2 18.97 -11.54 10.16
N LYS A 3 19.59 -12.18 9.15
CA LYS A 3 19.16 -12.14 7.73
C LYS A 3 17.72 -12.56 7.42
N GLN A 4 17.07 -13.36 8.28
CA GLN A 4 15.70 -13.82 8.04
C GLN A 4 14.65 -12.85 8.58
N MET A 5 15.00 -12.04 9.58
CA MET A 5 14.11 -11.02 10.11
C MET A 5 13.99 -9.83 9.13
N ASP A 6 15.09 -9.50 8.45
CA ASP A 6 15.16 -8.46 7.41
C ASP A 6 14.11 -8.66 6.30
N LEU A 7 13.74 -9.92 6.00
CA LEU A 7 12.73 -10.26 4.99
C LEU A 7 11.33 -9.75 5.33
N PHE A 8 11.03 -9.58 6.62
CA PHE A 8 9.73 -9.16 7.11
C PHE A 8 9.73 -7.69 7.54
N GLU A 9 10.83 -6.97 7.34
CA GLU A 9 10.86 -5.53 7.55
C GLU A 9 9.87 -4.84 6.62
N VAL A 10 9.12 -3.91 7.19
CA VAL A 10 8.13 -3.11 6.46
C VAL A 10 8.74 -1.76 6.17
N ASN A 11 8.67 -1.37 4.89
CA ASN A 11 9.12 -0.07 4.44
C ASN A 11 8.09 0.52 3.48
N TRP A 12 7.57 1.69 3.82
CA TRP A 12 6.49 2.36 3.09
C TRP A 12 5.25 1.46 2.96
N GLY A 13 4.98 0.69 4.02
CA GLY A 13 3.84 -0.23 4.07
C GLY A 13 3.96 -1.46 3.17
N VAL A 14 5.16 -1.83 2.71
CA VAL A 14 5.40 -3.07 1.97
C VAL A 14 6.55 -3.84 2.61
N ARG A 15 6.37 -5.16 2.76
CA ARG A 15 7.42 -6.05 3.26
C ARG A 15 8.57 -6.18 2.28
N ALA A 16 9.79 -6.26 2.79
CA ALA A 16 11.01 -6.37 2.00
C ALA A 16 10.98 -7.56 1.01
N ASP A 17 10.48 -8.72 1.43
CA ASP A 17 10.39 -9.91 0.59
C ASP A 17 9.42 -9.79 -0.61
N LEU A 18 8.50 -8.84 -0.57
CA LEU A 18 7.52 -8.59 -1.63
C LEU A 18 7.89 -7.44 -2.56
N LYS A 19 9.03 -6.77 -2.34
CA LYS A 19 9.42 -5.59 -3.14
C LYS A 19 9.63 -5.92 -4.63
N ASP A 20 10.26 -7.06 -4.94
CA ASP A 20 10.48 -7.49 -6.33
C ASP A 20 9.14 -7.78 -7.04
N VAL A 21 8.25 -8.52 -6.38
CA VAL A 21 6.90 -8.80 -6.88
C VAL A 21 6.10 -7.52 -7.06
N GLN A 22 6.17 -6.60 -6.08
CA GLN A 22 5.54 -5.28 -6.17
C GLN A 22 6.02 -4.52 -7.41
N SER A 23 7.32 -4.48 -7.67
CA SER A 23 7.90 -3.80 -8.83
C SER A 23 7.36 -4.38 -10.14
N LYS A 24 7.39 -5.71 -10.29
CA LYS A 24 6.86 -6.40 -11.47
C LYS A 24 5.38 -6.13 -11.70
N LEU A 25 4.59 -6.05 -10.63
CA LEU A 25 3.16 -5.69 -10.73
C LEU A 25 2.96 -4.22 -11.11
N SER A 26 3.80 -3.32 -10.60
CA SER A 26 3.79 -1.90 -10.96
C SER A 26 4.06 -1.67 -12.44
N ASP A 27 4.91 -2.49 -13.06
CA ASP A 27 5.19 -2.42 -14.50
C ASP A 27 3.98 -2.84 -15.37
N LEU A 28 3.02 -3.60 -14.81
CA LEU A 28 1.78 -4.02 -15.48
C LEU A 28 0.64 -3.01 -15.33
N ILE A 29 0.78 -2.04 -14.43
CA ILE A 29 -0.23 -1.02 -14.18
C ILE A 29 -0.16 0.03 -15.29
N PRO A 30 -1.29 0.43 -15.89
CA PRO A 30 -1.29 1.52 -16.86
C PRO A 30 -0.91 2.84 -16.16
N LEU A 31 -0.12 3.67 -16.84
CA LEU A 31 0.31 4.98 -16.34
C LEU A 31 -0.88 5.85 -15.91
N GLU A 32 -1.97 5.78 -16.69
CA GLU A 32 -3.21 6.51 -16.43
C GLU A 32 -4.43 5.58 -16.54
N GLY A 33 -5.46 5.89 -15.75
CA GLY A 33 -6.73 5.18 -15.80
C GLY A 33 -6.76 3.88 -14.99
N ARG A 34 -7.67 2.99 -15.38
CA ARG A 34 -7.91 1.70 -14.73
C ARG A 34 -7.25 0.58 -15.51
N CYS A 35 -6.90 -0.51 -14.84
CA CYS A 35 -6.46 -1.72 -15.53
C CYS A 35 -7.56 -2.22 -16.50
N GLU A 36 -7.13 -2.75 -17.64
CA GLU A 36 -8.04 -3.40 -18.60
C GLU A 36 -8.81 -4.52 -17.89
N SER A 37 -10.11 -4.69 -18.17
CA SER A 37 -10.93 -5.73 -17.51
C SER A 37 -10.85 -5.72 -15.97
N SER A 38 -10.71 -4.53 -15.37
CA SER A 38 -10.59 -4.26 -13.92
C SER A 38 -11.69 -4.83 -13.03
N ARG A 39 -12.80 -5.30 -13.60
CA ARG A 39 -13.91 -5.94 -12.85
C ARG A 39 -13.92 -7.46 -12.94
N SER A 40 -13.09 -8.05 -13.81
CA SER A 40 -13.05 -9.49 -14.07
C SER A 40 -11.62 -10.02 -14.03
N LYS A 41 -10.90 -9.97 -15.17
CA LYS A 41 -9.59 -10.59 -15.34
C LYS A 41 -8.50 -9.93 -14.48
N ASN A 42 -8.50 -8.59 -14.40
CA ASN A 42 -7.47 -7.83 -13.69
C ASN A 42 -8.03 -7.17 -12.41
N LYS A 43 -8.94 -7.87 -11.73
CA LYS A 43 -9.64 -7.32 -10.56
C LYS A 43 -8.71 -7.12 -9.37
N ASN A 44 -7.73 -8.00 -9.19
CA ASN A 44 -6.78 -7.90 -8.08
C ASN A 44 -5.66 -6.92 -8.43
N LEU A 45 -5.21 -6.89 -9.69
CA LEU A 45 -4.27 -5.89 -10.18
C LEU A 45 -4.83 -4.46 -10.01
N GLU A 46 -6.11 -4.22 -10.32
CA GLU A 46 -6.75 -2.92 -10.09
C GLU A 46 -6.82 -2.56 -8.60
N LYS A 47 -7.13 -3.52 -7.71
CA LYS A 47 -7.13 -3.28 -6.27
C LYS A 47 -5.73 -2.95 -5.76
N PHE A 48 -4.72 -3.66 -6.23
CA PHE A 48 -3.31 -3.37 -5.93
C PHE A 48 -2.93 -1.97 -6.40
N ARG A 49 -3.27 -1.59 -7.64
CA ARG A 49 -3.04 -0.23 -8.19
C ARG A 49 -3.62 0.86 -7.29
N VAL A 50 -4.89 0.73 -6.91
CA VAL A 50 -5.55 1.71 -6.04
C VAL A 50 -4.87 1.77 -4.68
N ALA A 51 -4.54 0.62 -4.08
CA ALA A 51 -3.86 0.55 -2.79
C ALA A 51 -2.48 1.19 -2.82
N ALA A 52 -1.67 0.87 -3.85
CA ALA A 52 -0.32 1.39 -4.03
C ALA A 52 -0.33 2.91 -4.21
N ASN A 53 -1.24 3.44 -5.04
CA ASN A 53 -1.36 4.89 -5.22
C ASN A 53 -1.80 5.61 -3.94
N LEU A 54 -2.73 5.03 -3.18
CA LEU A 54 -3.16 5.61 -1.90
C LEU A 54 -2.05 5.57 -0.83
N ALA A 55 -1.25 4.50 -0.79
CA ALA A 55 -0.11 4.40 0.10
C ALA A 55 0.99 5.40 -0.30
N TYR A 56 1.27 5.53 -1.61
CA TYR A 56 2.20 6.53 -2.11
C TYR A 56 1.77 7.95 -1.70
N ASP A 57 0.51 8.32 -1.91
CA ASP A 57 0.00 9.64 -1.49
C ASP A 57 0.08 9.83 0.03
N LEU A 58 -0.18 8.80 0.82
CA LEU A 58 -0.03 8.89 2.27
C LEU A 58 1.39 9.27 2.68
N PHE A 59 2.39 8.54 2.19
CA PHE A 59 3.77 8.75 2.61
C PHE A 59 4.45 9.93 1.91
N ASN A 60 3.97 10.32 0.72
CA ASN A 60 4.57 11.41 -0.05
C ASN A 60 3.94 12.79 0.24
N ASN A 61 2.63 12.87 0.42
CA ASN A 61 1.92 14.16 0.58
C ASN A 61 0.88 14.18 1.71
N GLY A 62 0.77 13.12 2.52
CA GLY A 62 -0.19 13.05 3.62
C GLY A 62 -1.65 12.91 3.16
N LEU A 63 -1.87 12.30 1.99
CA LEU A 63 -3.17 12.07 1.33
C LEU A 63 -3.92 13.27 0.79
N MET A 64 -3.62 14.51 1.21
CA MET A 64 -4.34 15.72 0.81
C MET A 64 -5.88 15.50 0.71
N ASN A 65 -6.45 15.56 -0.50
CA ASN A 65 -7.87 15.38 -0.80
C ASN A 65 -8.34 13.91 -0.86
N ARG A 66 -7.42 12.93 -0.88
CA ARG A 66 -7.72 11.49 -0.98
C ARG A 66 -7.92 10.81 0.37
N ARG A 67 -7.91 11.55 1.47
CA ARG A 67 -8.12 11.01 2.83
C ARG A 67 -9.40 10.19 2.98
N GLY A 68 -10.51 10.64 2.38
CA GLY A 68 -11.78 9.92 2.40
C GLY A 68 -11.75 8.61 1.59
N GLU A 69 -11.00 8.59 0.49
CA GLU A 69 -10.76 7.39 -0.31
C GLU A 69 -9.90 6.39 0.47
N PHE A 70 -8.80 6.86 1.06
CA PHE A 70 -7.94 6.04 1.92
C PHE A 70 -8.73 5.37 3.04
N LYS A 71 -9.55 6.14 3.79
CA LYS A 71 -10.36 5.59 4.87
C LYS A 71 -11.32 4.50 4.40
N ARG A 72 -11.95 4.68 3.23
CA ARG A 72 -12.86 3.69 2.65
C ARG A 72 -12.13 2.41 2.21
N PHE A 73 -10.91 2.55 1.69
CA PHE A 73 -10.13 1.43 1.19
C PHE A 73 -9.43 0.65 2.31
N PHE A 74 -8.67 1.34 3.17
CA PHE A 74 -7.87 0.74 4.24
C PHE A 74 -8.64 0.57 5.55
N GLY A 75 -9.81 1.18 5.70
CA GLY A 75 -10.66 1.06 6.89
C GLY A 75 -10.19 1.92 8.08
N PHE A 76 -9.23 2.83 7.90
CA PHE A 76 -8.75 3.69 8.98
C PHE A 76 -8.34 5.09 8.55
N VAL A 77 -8.15 5.96 9.55
CA VAL A 77 -7.65 7.32 9.38
C VAL A 77 -6.19 7.34 9.82
N PRO A 78 -5.22 7.54 8.90
CA PRO A 78 -3.81 7.45 9.23
C PRO A 78 -3.33 8.70 9.98
N ILE A 79 -3.76 9.88 9.53
CA ILE A 79 -3.37 11.17 10.09
C ILE A 79 -4.62 11.80 10.72
N PRO A 80 -4.64 12.10 12.03
CA PRO A 80 -5.82 12.69 12.69
C PRO A 80 -6.11 14.11 12.20
N THR A 81 -7.38 14.52 12.27
CA THR A 81 -7.85 15.84 11.81
C THR A 81 -7.73 16.94 12.87
N ARG A 82 -7.55 16.56 14.14
CA ARG A 82 -7.53 17.47 15.29
C ARG A 82 -6.31 17.22 16.16
N GLU A 83 -5.88 18.29 16.81
CA GLU A 83 -4.65 18.46 17.57
C GLU A 83 -4.35 17.40 18.64
N PRO A 84 -3.06 17.28 19.05
CA PRO A 84 -1.94 18.15 18.69
C PRO A 84 -1.18 17.65 17.46
N TYR A 85 -1.38 18.38 16.35
CA TYR A 85 -0.80 18.08 15.04
C TYR A 85 0.72 18.37 14.94
N PRO A 86 1.38 19.03 15.91
CA PRO A 86 2.82 18.91 16.06
C PRO A 86 3.16 18.14 17.36
N GLY A 87 3.00 16.81 17.34
CA GLY A 87 3.35 15.94 18.47
C GLY A 87 2.77 14.54 18.39
N TYR A 88 1.60 14.40 17.75
CA TYR A 88 0.97 13.09 17.53
C TYR A 88 1.69 12.24 16.47
N MET A 89 2.17 12.88 15.40
CA MET A 89 2.90 12.20 14.33
C MET A 89 4.38 12.11 14.74
N ASN A 90 4.73 11.03 15.43
CA ASN A 90 6.11 10.67 15.76
C ASN A 90 6.51 9.38 15.02
N ARG A 91 7.77 8.94 15.21
CA ARG A 91 8.28 7.73 14.53
C ARG A 91 7.43 6.50 14.81
N ALA A 92 7.08 6.25 16.07
CA ALA A 92 6.27 5.10 16.45
C ALA A 92 4.88 5.12 15.79
N LYS A 93 4.29 6.31 15.61
CA LYS A 93 3.01 6.44 14.91
C LYS A 93 3.14 6.13 13.42
N TRP A 94 4.23 6.58 12.79
CA TRP A 94 4.52 6.22 11.40
C TRP A 94 4.77 4.72 11.24
N ASP A 95 5.52 4.09 12.16
CA ASP A 95 5.74 2.64 12.14
C ASP A 95 4.40 1.88 12.30
N GLU A 96 3.49 2.33 13.19
CA GLU A 96 2.14 1.76 13.31
C GLU A 96 1.36 1.87 11.99
N ILE A 97 1.41 3.04 11.34
CA ILE A 97 0.73 3.29 10.07
C ILE A 97 1.29 2.39 8.97
N GLU A 98 2.61 2.26 8.86
CA GLU A 98 3.27 1.37 7.90
C GLU A 98 2.81 -0.08 8.10
N LEU A 99 2.80 -0.59 9.33
CA LEU A 99 2.32 -1.94 9.63
C LEU A 99 0.83 -2.13 9.29
N ARG A 100 0.00 -1.10 9.45
CA ARG A 100 -1.43 -1.18 9.10
C ARG A 100 -1.67 -1.16 7.60
N VAL A 101 -0.88 -0.38 6.86
CA VAL A 101 -0.90 -0.36 5.39
C VAL A 101 -0.44 -1.72 4.86
N GLU A 102 0.65 -2.26 5.40
CA GLU A 102 1.20 -3.56 5.01
C GLU A 102 0.18 -4.69 5.15
N LYS A 103 -0.53 -4.76 6.28
CA LYS A 103 -1.57 -5.78 6.52
C LYS A 103 -2.66 -5.81 5.43
N VAL A 104 -2.91 -4.67 4.78
CA VAL A 104 -3.88 -4.56 3.70
C VAL A 104 -3.23 -4.79 2.32
N ILE A 105 -2.03 -4.26 2.09
CA ILE A 105 -1.35 -4.35 0.79
C ILE A 105 -0.80 -5.75 0.51
N THR A 106 -0.19 -6.41 1.51
CA THR A 106 0.41 -7.75 1.36
C THR A 106 -0.53 -8.76 0.70
N PRO A 107 -1.77 -8.98 1.19
CA PRO A 107 -2.68 -9.91 0.51
C PRO A 107 -3.09 -9.46 -0.89
N LEU A 108 -3.08 -8.16 -1.20
CA LEU A 108 -3.36 -7.64 -2.54
C LEU A 108 -2.21 -7.90 -3.50
N ILE A 109 -0.95 -7.70 -3.07
CA ILE A 109 0.24 -8.05 -3.85
C ILE A 109 0.20 -9.54 -4.20
N LEU A 110 -0.01 -10.41 -3.21
CA LEU A 110 -0.05 -11.86 -3.42
C LEU A 110 -1.20 -12.28 -4.37
N ALA A 111 -2.38 -11.68 -4.21
CA ALA A 111 -3.52 -11.96 -5.08
C ALA A 111 -3.30 -11.46 -6.51
N ALA A 112 -2.73 -10.27 -6.69
CA ALA A 112 -2.39 -9.72 -7.99
C ALA A 112 -1.27 -10.51 -8.66
N ALA A 113 -0.23 -10.92 -7.92
CA ALA A 113 0.85 -11.76 -8.41
C ALA A 113 0.32 -13.10 -8.94
N LYS A 114 -0.58 -13.74 -8.18
CA LYS A 114 -1.25 -14.96 -8.62
C LYS A 114 -2.12 -14.73 -9.87
N GLU A 115 -2.84 -13.61 -9.93
CA GLU A 115 -3.70 -13.25 -11.07
C GLU A 115 -2.90 -12.98 -12.36
N GLN A 116 -1.71 -12.38 -12.23
CA GLN A 116 -0.83 -12.00 -13.33
C GLN A 116 0.29 -13.02 -13.60
N GLU A 117 0.30 -14.15 -12.88
CA GLU A 117 1.33 -15.19 -12.94
C GLU A 117 2.78 -14.66 -12.70
N VAL A 118 2.90 -13.61 -11.89
CA VAL A 118 4.16 -12.99 -11.47
C VAL A 118 4.74 -13.76 -10.28
N LYS A 119 6.05 -14.05 -10.32
CA LYS A 119 6.81 -14.73 -9.27
C LYS A 119 7.87 -13.82 -8.68
#